data_AF-A0A6H1ZXQ4-F1
#
_entry.id   AF-A0A6H1ZXQ4-F1
#
_cell.length_a   1.000
_cell.length_b   1.000
_cell.length_c   1.000
_cell.angle_alpha   90.00
_cell.angle_beta   90.00
_cell.angle_gamma   90.00
#
_symmetry.space_group_name_H-M   'P 1'
#
loop_
_entity.id
_entity.type
_entity.pdbx_description
1 polymer ?
#
loop_
_entity_poly.entity_id
_entity_poly.type
_entity_poly.pdbx_seq_one_letter_code
_entity_poly.pdbx_strand_id
1 'polypeptide(L)' 'FQPRIFVDITDYMIEKLKALACHVSQKDKVYMQPEYIGDFHAVRDPVTGKRKYVEKFDLIKYCC' A
#
# COMPACT_ATOMS: atom_id res chain seq x y z
N PHE A 1 -12.84 5.10 4.87
CA PHE A 1 -11.54 5.72 4.52
C PHE A 1 -11.64 6.32 3.12
N GLN A 2 -11.35 7.61 2.94
CA GLN A 2 -11.42 8.32 1.64
C GLN A 2 -10.07 9.01 1.36
N PRO A 3 -9.06 8.28 0.87
CA PRO A 3 -7.73 8.84 0.67
C PRO A 3 -7.73 9.94 -0.39
N ARG A 4 -7.00 11.01 -0.10
CA ARG A 4 -6.85 12.17 -1.00
C ARG A 4 -5.44 12.27 -1.58
N ILE A 5 -4.49 11.61 -0.93
CA ILE A 5 -3.11 11.52 -1.39
C ILE A 5 -2.79 10.06 -1.69
N PHE A 6 -2.15 9.86 -2.83
CA PHE A 6 -1.63 8.58 -3.28
C PHE A 6 -0.15 8.75 -3.58
N VAL A 7 0.70 8.01 -2.88
CA VAL A 7 2.16 8.04 -3.09
C VAL A 7 2.55 6.78 -3.84
N ASP A 8 3.18 6.93 -5.00
CA ASP A 8 3.70 5.80 -5.78
C ASP A 8 4.84 5.12 -5.00
N ILE A 9 4.65 3.85 -4.68
CA ILE A 9 5.62 2.99 -4.00
C ILE A 9 6.00 1.79 -4.86
N THR A 10 5.78 1.84 -6.17
CA THR A 10 6.01 0.71 -7.07
C THR A 10 7.43 0.16 -6.94
N ASP A 11 8.42 1.05 -6.91
CA ASP A 11 9.84 0.69 -6.78
C ASP A 11 10.23 0.26 -5.36
N TYR A 12 9.36 0.47 -4.37
CA TYR A 12 9.60 0.18 -2.95
C TYR A 12 8.73 -0.96 -2.41
N MET A 13 7.92 -1.58 -3.26
CA MET A 13 6.97 -2.62 -2.84
C MET A 13 7.69 -3.83 -2.27
N ILE A 14 8.87 -4.17 -2.80
CA ILE A 14 9.68 -5.31 -2.32
C ILE A 14 10.21 -5.04 -0.92
N GLU A 15 10.73 -3.84 -0.67
CA GLU A 15 11.23 -3.38 0.63
C GLU A 15 10.11 -3.39 1.67
N LYS A 16 8.91 -2.92 1.30
CA LYS A 16 7.74 -2.98 2.15
C LYS A 16 7.38 -4.41 2.56
N LEU A 17 7.34 -5.34 1.61
CA LEU A 17 7.05 -6.75 1.90
C LEU A 17 8.10 -7.38 2.83
N LYS A 18 9.39 -7.07 2.61
CA LYS A 18 10.47 -7.51 3.51
C LYS A 18 10.29 -6.97 4.92
N ALA A 19 9.97 -5.68 5.07
CA ALA A 19 9.73 -5.07 6.37
C ALA A 19 8.53 -5.72 7.09
N LEU A 20 7.43 -5.99 6.37
CA LEU A 20 6.25 -6.64 6.94
C LEU A 20 6.54 -8.09 7.36
N ALA A 21 7.36 -8.81 6.61
CA ALA A 21 7.77 -10.18 6.94
C ALA A 21 8.55 -10.28 8.26
N CYS A 22 9.17 -9.20 8.72
CA CYS A 22 9.84 -9.17 10.03
C CYS A 22 8.87 -9.29 11.22
N HIS A 23 7.57 -9.02 11.04
CA HIS A 23 6.56 -9.16 12.08
C HIS A 23 6.09 -10.61 12.24
N VAL A 24 6.99 -11.49 12.68
CA VAL A 24 6.78 -12.96 12.74
C VAL A 24 5.52 -13.36 13.51
N SER A 25 5.18 -12.64 14.59
CA SER A 25 3.98 -12.92 15.39
C SER A 25 2.65 -12.59 14.70
N GLN A 26 2.68 -11.88 13.56
CA GLN A 26 1.51 -11.49 12.78
C GLN A 26 1.41 -12.24 11.43
N LYS A 27 2.35 -13.17 11.15
CA LYS A 27 2.49 -13.80 9.82
C LYS A 27 1.28 -14.61 9.36
N ASP A 28 0.44 -15.06 10.29
CA ASP A 28 -0.75 -15.89 10.05
C ASP A 28 -1.98 -15.06 9.63
N LYS A 29 -1.90 -13.72 9.79
CA LYS A 29 -3.02 -12.85 9.47
C LYS A 29 -3.16 -12.71 7.97
N VAL A 30 -4.40 -12.81 7.48
CA VAL A 30 -4.73 -12.68 6.04
C VAL A 30 -4.26 -11.34 5.49
N TYR A 31 -4.41 -10.25 6.25
CA TYR A 31 -4.00 -8.91 5.83
C TYR A 31 -2.48 -8.71 5.77
N MET A 32 -1.70 -9.65 6.30
CA MET A 32 -0.22 -9.67 6.23
C MET A 32 0.28 -10.53 5.06
N GLN A 33 -0.60 -11.24 4.35
CA GLN A 33 -0.18 -12.05 3.21
C GLN A 33 0.22 -11.14 2.03
N PRO A 34 1.31 -11.46 1.32
CA PRO A 34 1.81 -10.63 0.21
C PRO A 34 0.77 -10.34 -0.87
N GLU A 35 -0.11 -11.29 -1.17
CA GLU A 35 -1.18 -11.15 -2.16
C GLU A 35 -2.18 -10.09 -1.72
N TYR A 36 -2.61 -10.14 -0.46
CA TYR A 36 -3.54 -9.16 0.10
C TYR A 36 -2.91 -7.76 0.11
N ILE A 37 -1.65 -7.66 0.54
CA ILE A 37 -0.92 -6.38 0.57
C ILE A 37 -0.77 -5.85 -0.86
N GLY A 38 -0.38 -6.69 -1.80
CA GLY A 38 -0.23 -6.32 -3.22
C GLY A 38 -1.53 -5.78 -3.80
N ASP A 39 -2.64 -6.49 -3.62
CA ASP A 39 -3.95 -6.07 -4.11
C ASP A 39 -4.45 -4.79 -3.42
N PHE A 40 -4.21 -4.63 -2.11
CA PHE A 40 -4.59 -3.43 -1.39
C PHE A 40 -3.90 -2.17 -1.92
N HIS A 41 -2.62 -2.27 -2.29
CA HIS A 41 -1.83 -1.15 -2.81
C HIS A 41 -1.95 -0.99 -4.33
N ALA A 42 -2.43 -2.02 -5.04
CA ALA A 42 -2.53 -1.98 -6.48
C ALA A 42 -3.52 -0.92 -6.97
N VAL A 43 -3.06 -0.12 -7.92
CA VAL A 43 -3.88 0.76 -8.75
C VAL A 43 -3.46 0.62 -10.21
N ARG A 44 -4.36 0.98 -11.12
CA ARG A 44 -4.03 1.03 -12.55
C ARG A 44 -3.60 2.44 -12.90
N ASP A 45 -2.43 2.59 -13.49
CA ASP A 45 -1.97 3.87 -14.02
C ASP A 45 -2.92 4.29 -15.17
N PRO A 46 -3.55 5.47 -15.10
CA PRO A 46 -4.54 5.89 -16.09
C PRO A 46 -3.91 6.25 -17.45
N VAL A 47 -2.61 6.54 -17.50
CA VAL A 47 -1.88 6.93 -18.71
C VAL A 47 -1.30 5.71 -19.41
N THR A 48 -0.58 4.87 -18.66
CA THR A 48 0.14 3.71 -19.21
C THR A 48 -0.66 2.42 -19.16
N GLY A 49 -1.75 2.38 -18.39
CA GLY A 49 -2.57 1.19 -18.15
C GLY A 49 -1.87 0.11 -17.31
N LYS A 50 -0.61 0.32 -16.91
CA LYS A 50 0.20 -0.61 -16.13
C LYS A 50 -0.22 -0.61 -14.66
N ARG A 51 0.05 -1.73 -13.98
CA ARG A 51 -0.14 -1.84 -12.53
C ARG A 51 0.92 -1.00 -11.81
N LYS A 52 0.48 -0.21 -10.84
CA LYS A 52 1.31 0.52 -9.87
C LYS A 52 0.90 0.15 -8.47
N TYR A 53 1.79 0.36 -7.50
CA TYR A 53 1.49 0.23 -6.09
C TYR A 53 1.52 1.60 -5.44
N VAL A 54 0.51 1.93 -4.64
CA VAL A 54 0.39 3.23 -3.96
C VAL A 54 0.06 3.10 -2.49
N GLU A 55 0.69 3.95 -1.68
CA GLU A 55 0.26 4.22 -0.31
C GLU A 55 -0.82 5.30 -0.31
N LYS A 56 -1.84 5.08 0.50
CA LYS A 56 -3.06 5.90 0.52
C LYS A 56 -3.10 6.67 1.82
N PHE A 57 -3.16 7.99 1.75
CA PHE A 57 -3.25 8.86 2.92
C PHE A 57 -4.50 9.74 2.84
N ASP A 58 -5.16 9.93 3.98
CA ASP A 58 -6.20 10.95 4.14
C ASP A 58 -5.62 12.15 4.88
N LEU A 59 -5.99 13.36 4.44
CA LEU A 59 -5.58 14.59 5.07
C LEU A 59 -6.69 15.08 5.98
N ILE A 60 -6.48 14.95 7.29
CA ILE A 60 -7.33 15.58 8.28
C ILE A 60 -6.81 17.02 8.45
N LYS A 61 -7.52 18.00 7.87
CA LYS A 61 -7.31 19.40 8.23
C LYS A 61 -7.90 19.62 9.62
N TYR A 62 -7.06 19.92 10.60
CA TYR A 62 -7.52 20.52 11.84
C TYR A 62 -7.86 21.99 11.54
N CYS A 63 -9.13 22.37 11.68
CA CYS A 63 -9.48 23.79 11.77
C CYS A 63 -9.11 24.25 13.17
N CYS A 64 -8.15 25.16 13.27
CA CYS A 64 -7.88 25.94 14.47
C CYS A 64 -8.88 27.10 14.56
#